data_AF-A0AAW6CX73-F1
#
_entry.id   AF-A0AAW6CX73-F1
#
_cell.length_a   1.000
_cell.length_b   1.000
_cell.length_c   1.000
_cell.angle_alpha   90.00
_cell.angle_beta   90.00
_cell.angle_gamma   90.00
#
_symmetry.space_group_name_H-M   'P 1'
#
loop_
_entity.id
_entity.type
_entity.pdbx_description
1 polymer ?
#
loop_
_entity_poly.entity_id
_entity_poly.type
_entity_poly.pdbx_seq_one_letter_code
_entity_poly.pdbx_strand_id
1 'polypeptide(L)'
;MEIRCFTQLLKLMYMNPLLFVCVTNIFISLKIWSVPYVLHHEIEMDETYVTHCRKGRFIKDHPGKKRGTCASRAGLSDEKVCIFTAVQRLGKCIARSFNVAKPSIKNVEDFCQSVANKSYVWTDGLQSYTKVLCEKKCTNKVLNTYSKYDAVNHLNNVNSFHSMIKEQYRFYQGVSSKYINRYNALFTLQKEYQGMDSQEFLLLIMKRLRGQASYFFIRQIRKEDLFKFAIT
;
A
#
# COMPACT_ATOMS: atom_id res chain seq x y z
N MET A 1 13.94 -4.41 24.97
CA MET A 1 14.22 -5.54 24.07
C MET A 1 15.52 -5.22 23.36
N GLU A 2 16.63 -5.82 23.80
CA GLU A 2 18.00 -5.37 23.51
C GLU A 2 18.45 -5.57 22.06
N ILE A 3 19.32 -4.65 21.63
CA ILE A 3 19.85 -4.44 20.28
C ILE A 3 20.57 -5.67 19.69
N ARG A 4 21.12 -6.57 20.52
CA ARG A 4 21.76 -7.82 20.07
C ARG A 4 20.77 -8.85 19.50
N CYS A 5 19.53 -8.86 19.97
CA CYS A 5 18.49 -9.74 19.43
C CYS A 5 18.08 -9.26 18.02
N PHE A 6 18.05 -7.94 17.80
CA PHE A 6 17.66 -7.31 16.54
C PHE A 6 18.61 -7.63 15.38
N THR A 7 19.93 -7.68 15.63
CA THR A 7 20.97 -7.97 14.61
C THR A 7 20.97 -9.42 14.14
N GLN A 8 20.65 -10.37 15.03
CA GLN A 8 20.52 -11.80 14.68
C GLN A 8 19.20 -12.10 13.96
N LEU A 9 18.18 -11.26 14.17
CA LEU A 9 16.86 -11.32 13.53
C LEU A 9 16.85 -10.85 12.06
N LEU A 10 17.72 -9.91 11.65
CA LEU A 10 17.79 -9.41 10.26
C LEU A 10 18.27 -10.42 9.23
N LYS A 11 19.13 -11.36 9.61
CA LYS A 11 19.59 -12.43 8.72
C LYS A 11 18.44 -13.32 8.20
N LEU A 12 17.24 -13.24 8.80
CA LEU A 12 16.08 -14.08 8.52
C LEU A 12 14.92 -13.34 7.84
N MET A 13 15.11 -12.11 7.37
CA MET A 13 14.05 -11.33 6.69
C MET A 13 13.46 -12.01 5.44
N TYR A 14 14.16 -12.99 4.88
CA TYR A 14 13.64 -13.80 3.77
C TYR A 14 12.73 -14.97 4.19
N MET A 15 12.63 -15.32 5.49
CA MET A 15 12.10 -16.65 5.88
C MET A 15 11.23 -16.76 7.14
N ASN A 16 10.93 -15.71 7.93
CA ASN A 16 10.15 -15.89 9.17
C ASN A 16 8.90 -14.98 9.33
N PRO A 17 7.67 -15.54 9.30
CA PRO A 17 6.42 -14.78 9.44
C PRO A 17 6.21 -14.13 10.81
N LEU A 18 6.90 -14.56 11.88
CA LEU A 18 6.78 -13.93 13.22
C LEU A 18 7.53 -12.60 13.32
N LEU A 19 8.65 -12.47 12.62
CA LEU A 19 9.44 -11.24 12.61
C LEU A 19 8.78 -10.13 11.77
N PHE A 20 8.10 -10.54 10.69
CA PHE A 20 7.22 -9.72 9.88
C PHE A 20 6.16 -9.01 10.73
N VAL A 21 5.55 -9.73 11.69
CA VAL A 21 4.55 -9.18 12.62
C VAL A 21 5.16 -8.17 13.60
N CYS A 22 6.40 -8.36 14.05
CA CYS A 22 7.05 -7.43 14.98
C CYS A 22 7.49 -6.12 14.30
N VAL A 23 8.12 -6.20 13.13
CA VAL A 23 8.54 -5.01 12.36
C VAL A 23 7.31 -4.23 11.89
N THR A 24 6.29 -4.91 11.35
CA THR A 24 5.03 -4.24 10.99
C THR A 24 4.40 -3.55 12.19
N ASN A 25 4.23 -4.24 13.33
CA ASN A 25 3.61 -3.62 14.51
C ASN A 25 4.44 -2.43 15.06
N ILE A 26 5.78 -2.48 15.04
CA ILE A 26 6.61 -1.35 15.48
C ILE A 26 6.45 -0.14 14.54
N PHE A 27 6.50 -0.37 13.23
CA PHE A 27 6.34 0.69 12.22
C PHE A 27 4.94 1.30 12.19
N ILE A 28 3.92 0.45 12.32
CA ILE A 28 2.51 0.81 12.39
C ILE A 28 2.25 1.61 13.67
N SER A 29 2.81 1.19 14.81
CA SER A 29 2.52 1.83 16.09
C SER A 29 3.33 3.09 16.38
N LEU A 30 4.51 3.26 15.79
CA LEU A 30 5.27 4.52 15.92
C LEU A 30 4.68 5.66 15.06
N LYS A 31 3.61 5.43 14.28
CA LYS A 31 3.08 6.38 13.28
C LYS A 31 4.13 6.91 12.30
N ILE A 32 5.25 6.19 12.15
CA ILE A 32 6.40 6.61 11.34
C ILE A 32 6.07 6.67 9.83
N TRP A 33 4.87 6.22 9.46
CA TRP A 33 4.38 6.21 8.10
C TRP A 33 3.08 7.02 7.89
N SER A 34 2.77 7.93 8.82
CA SER A 34 1.69 8.91 8.66
C SER A 34 2.18 10.29 8.21
N VAL A 35 3.44 10.43 7.76
CA VAL A 35 3.86 11.64 7.06
C VAL A 35 3.84 11.31 5.57
N PRO A 36 2.78 11.68 4.83
CA PRO A 36 2.74 11.44 3.41
C PRO A 36 3.81 12.34 2.81
N TYR A 37 4.96 11.77 2.46
CA TYR A 37 5.80 12.48 1.50
C TYR A 37 4.96 12.63 0.24
N VAL A 38 5.06 13.83 -0.33
CA VAL A 38 4.33 14.14 -1.55
C VAL A 38 5.18 13.69 -2.72
N LEU A 39 4.65 12.79 -3.54
CA LEU A 39 5.30 12.36 -4.78
C LEU A 39 5.31 13.54 -5.76
N HIS A 40 6.39 13.69 -6.52
CA HIS A 40 6.63 14.87 -7.35
C HIS A 40 7.37 14.50 -8.65
N HIS A 41 7.38 15.42 -9.61
CA HIS A 41 8.00 15.28 -10.93
C HIS A 41 7.38 14.19 -11.80
N GLU A 42 7.81 12.93 -11.68
CA GLU A 42 7.47 11.83 -12.60
C GLU A 42 6.81 10.69 -11.84
N ILE A 43 5.50 10.54 -12.03
CA ILE A 43 4.69 9.63 -11.22
C ILE A 43 3.83 8.73 -12.10
N GLU A 44 3.93 7.42 -11.89
CA GLU A 44 3.02 6.43 -12.46
C GLU A 44 1.93 6.11 -11.45
N MET A 45 0.66 6.25 -11.83
CA MET A 45 -0.48 5.98 -10.96
C MET A 45 -1.41 4.96 -11.59
N ASP A 46 -1.86 4.02 -10.77
CA ASP A 46 -2.83 3.00 -11.15
C ASP A 46 -3.44 2.39 -9.88
N GLU A 47 -4.53 1.65 -10.01
CA GLU A 47 -5.12 0.88 -8.94
C GLU A 47 -4.95 -0.63 -9.12
N THR A 48 -4.95 -1.33 -8.00
CA THR A 48 -4.99 -2.79 -7.99
C THR A 48 -6.04 -3.28 -7.01
N TYR A 49 -6.53 -4.50 -7.21
CA TYR A 49 -7.64 -5.04 -6.46
C TYR A 49 -7.27 -6.33 -5.75
N VAL A 50 -7.62 -6.42 -4.47
CA VAL A 50 -7.47 -7.63 -3.65
C VAL A 50 -8.81 -8.08 -3.11
N THR A 51 -8.99 -9.38 -2.88
CA THR A 51 -10.26 -9.89 -2.35
C THR A 51 -10.50 -9.36 -0.93
N HIS A 52 -11.68 -8.80 -0.70
CA HIS A 52 -12.13 -8.36 0.61
C HIS A 52 -12.26 -9.55 1.56
N CYS A 53 -11.54 -9.49 2.67
CA CYS A 53 -11.36 -10.60 3.60
C CYS A 53 -11.70 -10.13 5.02
N ARG A 54 -12.68 -10.76 5.65
CA ARG A 54 -13.16 -10.41 7.00
C ARG A 54 -12.59 -11.33 8.09
N LYS A 55 -11.37 -11.84 7.86
CA LYS A 55 -10.70 -12.82 8.71
C LYS A 55 -10.60 -12.33 10.17
N GLY A 56 -10.95 -13.20 11.12
CA GLY A 56 -10.89 -12.87 12.56
C GLY A 56 -12.02 -11.97 13.06
N ARG A 57 -13.10 -11.79 12.29
CA ARG A 57 -14.36 -11.16 12.73
C ARG A 57 -15.52 -12.11 12.42
N PHE A 58 -16.35 -12.39 13.42
CA PHE A 58 -17.65 -13.00 13.19
C PHE A 58 -18.64 -11.91 12.79
N ILE A 59 -19.39 -12.13 11.72
CA ILE A 59 -20.44 -11.22 11.26
C ILE A 59 -21.70 -12.05 11.13
N LYS A 60 -22.74 -11.64 11.86
CA LYS A 60 -24.06 -12.27 11.79
C LYS A 60 -24.53 -12.21 10.32
N ASP A 61 -25.08 -13.32 9.83
CA ASP A 61 -25.63 -13.45 8.48
C ASP A 61 -24.61 -13.42 7.33
N HIS A 62 -23.31 -13.39 7.62
CA HIS A 62 -22.25 -13.52 6.62
C HIS A 62 -21.38 -14.76 6.88
N PRO A 63 -21.49 -15.81 6.04
CA PRO A 63 -20.70 -17.02 6.23
C PRO A 63 -19.21 -16.71 6.07
N GLY A 64 -18.40 -17.31 6.95
CA GLY A 64 -16.95 -17.25 6.83
C GLY A 64 -16.49 -17.88 5.51
N LYS A 65 -15.57 -17.23 4.80
CA LYS A 65 -14.95 -17.82 3.60
C LYS A 65 -13.83 -18.76 4.02
N LYS A 66 -13.70 -19.91 3.32
CA LYS A 66 -12.53 -20.79 3.47
C LYS A 66 -11.29 -20.07 2.92
N ARG A 67 -10.11 -20.53 3.33
CA ARG A 67 -8.84 -19.98 2.80
C ARG A 67 -8.77 -20.23 1.29
N GLY A 68 -8.27 -19.25 0.54
CA GLY A 68 -8.12 -19.36 -0.92
C GLY A 68 -9.42 -19.29 -1.73
N THR A 69 -10.58 -19.03 -1.12
CA THR A 69 -11.84 -18.90 -1.87
C THR A 69 -11.81 -17.66 -2.77
N CYS A 70 -12.06 -17.86 -4.06
CA CYS A 70 -12.22 -16.78 -5.04
C CYS A 70 -13.43 -15.88 -4.72
N ALA A 71 -13.49 -14.74 -5.41
CA ALA A 71 -14.69 -13.91 -5.39
C ALA A 71 -15.87 -14.70 -5.99
N SER A 72 -17.06 -14.50 -5.43
CA SER A 72 -18.30 -15.15 -5.87
C SER A 72 -18.88 -14.46 -7.11
N ARG A 73 -18.64 -13.15 -7.26
CA ARG A 73 -19.10 -12.34 -8.40
C ARG A 73 -17.94 -12.00 -9.34
N ALA A 74 -18.19 -12.08 -10.64
CA ALA A 74 -17.28 -11.56 -11.66
C ALA A 74 -17.30 -10.02 -11.68
N GLY A 75 -16.15 -9.39 -11.96
CA GLY A 75 -16.01 -7.93 -12.03
C GLY A 75 -15.67 -7.22 -10.72
N LEU A 76 -15.65 -5.87 -10.75
CA LEU A 76 -15.36 -5.00 -9.61
C LEU A 76 -16.56 -4.89 -8.68
N SER A 77 -16.76 -5.90 -7.84
CA SER A 77 -17.83 -5.96 -6.84
C SER A 77 -17.39 -5.40 -5.48
N ASP A 78 -18.33 -5.36 -4.54
CA ASP A 78 -18.14 -5.17 -3.11
C ASP A 78 -17.31 -6.29 -2.43
N GLU A 79 -16.82 -7.27 -3.20
CA GLU A 79 -15.90 -8.30 -2.73
C GLU A 79 -14.43 -7.96 -3.02
N LYS A 80 -14.13 -6.80 -3.60
CA LYS A 80 -12.76 -6.38 -3.95
C LYS A 80 -12.41 -5.05 -3.28
N VAL A 81 -11.32 -5.03 -2.53
CA VAL A 81 -10.76 -3.80 -1.98
C VAL A 81 -9.88 -3.14 -3.02
N CYS A 82 -10.14 -1.85 -3.28
CA CYS A 82 -9.31 -1.03 -4.16
C CYS A 82 -8.06 -0.56 -3.42
N ILE A 83 -6.89 -0.79 -4.00
CA ILE A 83 -5.60 -0.27 -3.54
C ILE A 83 -5.14 0.72 -4.60
N PHE A 84 -5.20 2.00 -4.28
CA PHE A 84 -4.59 3.07 -5.05
C PHE A 84 -3.09 2.99 -4.88
N THR A 85 -2.37 3.05 -6.00
CA THR A 85 -0.91 3.02 -6.01
C THR A 85 -0.34 4.16 -6.84
N ALA A 86 0.77 4.72 -6.38
CA ALA A 86 1.53 5.72 -7.10
C ALA A 86 3.01 5.44 -6.90
N VAL A 87 3.79 5.48 -7.97
CA VAL A 87 5.23 5.20 -7.96
C VAL A 87 5.96 6.32 -8.67
N GLN A 88 6.90 6.96 -7.98
CA GLN A 88 7.83 7.90 -8.58
C GLN A 88 8.98 7.14 -9.23
N ARG A 89 9.32 7.45 -10.49
CA ARG A 89 10.28 6.66 -11.29
C ARG A 89 11.66 6.48 -10.66
N LEU A 90 12.17 7.53 -10.01
CA LEU A 90 13.46 7.54 -9.31
C LEU A 90 13.29 7.86 -7.82
N GLY A 91 12.20 7.38 -7.22
CA GLY A 91 11.89 7.79 -5.87
C GLY A 91 10.96 6.83 -5.15
N LYS A 92 10.06 7.42 -4.38
CA LYS A 92 9.22 6.69 -3.45
C LYS A 92 7.95 6.20 -4.12
N CYS A 93 7.28 5.27 -3.47
CA CYS A 93 5.95 4.82 -3.87
C CYS A 93 4.95 5.06 -2.74
N ILE A 94 3.66 4.94 -3.00
CA ILE A 94 2.60 5.00 -2.01
C ILE A 94 1.53 3.99 -2.41
N ALA A 95 1.03 3.21 -1.44
CA ALA A 95 -0.17 2.41 -1.58
C ALA A 95 -1.19 2.77 -0.48
N ARG A 96 -2.44 3.00 -0.85
CA ARG A 96 -3.55 3.27 0.10
C ARG A 96 -4.88 2.75 -0.41
N SER A 97 -5.76 2.41 0.51
CA SER A 97 -7.13 1.94 0.23
C SER A 97 -8.12 2.80 0.99
N PHE A 98 -9.11 3.33 0.28
CA PHE A 98 -10.17 4.14 0.86
C PHE A 98 -11.52 3.41 0.84
N ASN A 99 -11.75 2.54 -0.14
CA ASN A 99 -13.03 1.89 -0.35
C ASN A 99 -12.92 0.44 -0.84
N VAL A 100 -14.09 -0.18 -0.91
CA VAL A 100 -14.34 -1.43 -1.63
C VAL A 100 -14.99 -1.08 -2.98
N ALA A 101 -14.81 -1.95 -3.97
CA ALA A 101 -15.22 -1.76 -5.35
C ALA A 101 -14.51 -0.58 -6.04
N LYS A 102 -15.11 -0.07 -7.12
CA LYS A 102 -14.55 0.99 -7.96
C LYS A 102 -14.32 2.29 -7.15
N PRO A 103 -13.20 2.99 -7.36
CA PRO A 103 -12.91 4.25 -6.69
C PRO A 103 -13.97 5.34 -7.00
N SER A 104 -14.40 6.07 -5.96
CA SER A 104 -15.19 7.30 -6.12
C SER A 104 -14.28 8.50 -6.38
N ILE A 105 -14.84 9.61 -6.89
CA ILE A 105 -14.08 10.85 -7.11
C ILE A 105 -13.44 11.35 -5.81
N LYS A 106 -14.18 11.32 -4.69
CA LYS A 106 -13.67 11.72 -3.38
C LYS A 106 -12.46 10.88 -2.92
N ASN A 107 -12.50 9.56 -3.17
CA ASN A 107 -11.37 8.69 -2.82
C ASN A 107 -10.12 9.03 -3.64
N VAL A 108 -10.31 9.40 -4.92
CA VAL A 108 -9.23 9.84 -5.79
C VAL A 108 -8.66 11.19 -5.32
N GLU A 109 -9.53 12.14 -4.95
CA GLU A 109 -9.11 13.42 -4.35
C GLU A 109 -8.26 13.20 -3.09
N ASP A 110 -8.74 12.38 -2.16
CA ASP A 110 -8.04 12.02 -0.92
C ASP A 110 -6.70 11.35 -1.21
N PHE A 111 -6.62 10.45 -2.19
CA PHE A 111 -5.37 9.83 -2.61
C PHE A 111 -4.38 10.83 -3.21
N CYS A 112 -4.88 11.67 -4.12
CA CYS A 112 -4.12 12.68 -4.85
C CYS A 112 -3.58 13.78 -3.94
N GLN A 113 -4.00 13.92 -2.67
CA GLN A 113 -3.31 14.77 -1.69
C GLN A 113 -1.83 14.39 -1.53
N SER A 114 -1.48 13.14 -1.82
CA SER A 114 -0.10 12.63 -1.81
C SER A 114 0.70 12.95 -3.07
N VAL A 115 0.11 13.66 -4.04
CA VAL A 115 0.71 14.02 -5.32
C VAL A 115 0.92 15.52 -5.37
N ALA A 116 2.12 15.96 -5.74
CA ALA A 116 2.48 17.36 -5.83
C ALA A 116 1.81 18.00 -7.05
N ASN A 117 1.43 19.26 -6.90
CA ASN A 117 0.91 20.06 -8.01
C ASN A 117 1.96 20.17 -9.12
N LYS A 118 1.51 20.33 -10.36
CA LYS A 118 2.38 20.47 -11.54
C LYS A 118 3.34 19.28 -11.77
N SER A 119 3.00 18.10 -11.28
CA SER A 119 3.74 16.87 -11.61
C SER A 119 3.33 16.35 -12.99
N TYR A 120 4.22 15.58 -13.61
CA TYR A 120 3.96 14.75 -14.77
C TYR A 120 3.51 13.36 -14.33
N VAL A 121 2.32 12.95 -14.76
CA VAL A 121 1.65 11.75 -14.29
C VAL A 121 1.27 10.86 -15.47
N TRP A 122 1.58 9.56 -15.36
CA TRP A 122 1.05 8.54 -16.26
C TRP A 122 -0.09 7.79 -15.59
N THR A 123 -1.19 7.57 -16.31
CA THR A 123 -2.38 6.84 -15.83
C THR A 123 -2.93 5.89 -16.89
N ASP A 124 -3.73 4.89 -16.49
CA ASP A 124 -4.38 3.92 -17.39
C ASP A 124 -5.60 4.49 -18.15
N GLY A 125 -6.10 5.65 -17.73
CA GLY A 125 -7.21 6.36 -18.36
C GLY A 125 -8.51 6.40 -17.56
N LEU A 126 -8.50 6.02 -16.28
CA LEU A 126 -9.65 6.22 -15.41
C LEU A 126 -10.01 7.71 -15.30
N GLN A 127 -11.23 8.06 -15.74
CA GLN A 127 -11.70 9.46 -15.84
C GLN A 127 -11.61 10.24 -14.52
N SER A 128 -11.74 9.57 -13.37
CA SER A 128 -11.65 10.22 -12.07
C SER A 128 -10.26 10.79 -11.77
N TYR A 129 -9.18 10.17 -12.26
CA TYR A 129 -7.84 10.76 -12.12
C TYR A 129 -7.69 12.00 -13.00
N THR A 130 -8.21 11.96 -14.23
CA THR A 130 -8.07 13.08 -15.19
C THR A 130 -8.61 14.39 -14.61
N LYS A 131 -9.79 14.37 -13.98
CA LYS A 131 -10.38 15.56 -13.35
C LYS A 131 -9.50 16.11 -12.23
N VAL A 132 -9.13 15.26 -11.27
CA VAL A 132 -8.36 15.67 -10.09
C VAL A 132 -6.95 16.14 -10.46
N LEU A 133 -6.30 15.49 -11.43
CA LEU A 133 -4.97 15.88 -11.91
C LEU A 133 -5.01 17.23 -12.65
N CYS A 134 -6.09 17.51 -13.40
CA CYS A 134 -6.31 18.80 -14.04
C CYS A 134 -6.42 19.93 -13.01
N GLU A 135 -7.19 19.72 -11.93
CA GLU A 135 -7.33 20.69 -10.84
C GLU A 135 -5.99 20.98 -10.14
N LYS A 136 -5.13 19.96 -10.01
CA LYS A 136 -3.77 20.11 -9.45
C LYS A 136 -2.73 20.66 -10.45
N LYS A 137 -3.17 21.04 -11.66
CA LYS A 137 -2.33 21.53 -12.77
C LYS A 137 -1.24 20.53 -13.17
N CYS A 138 -1.48 19.24 -12.99
CA CYS A 138 -0.56 18.17 -13.38
C CYS A 138 -0.70 17.89 -14.88
N THR A 139 0.42 17.54 -15.52
CA THR A 139 0.40 17.05 -16.90
C THR A 139 0.07 15.56 -16.84
N ASN A 140 -1.09 15.15 -17.35
CA ASN A 140 -1.51 13.74 -17.34
C ASN A 140 -1.36 13.11 -18.73
N LYS A 141 -0.58 12.04 -18.83
CA LYS A 141 -0.47 11.19 -20.02
C LYS A 141 -1.22 9.88 -19.80
N VAL A 142 -2.33 9.74 -20.53
CA VAL A 142 -3.19 8.55 -20.48
C VAL A 142 -2.66 7.45 -21.41
N LEU A 143 -2.29 6.31 -20.83
CA LEU A 143 -1.77 5.12 -21.48
C LEU A 143 -2.82 4.00 -21.46
N ASN A 144 -3.90 4.17 -22.22
CA ASN A 144 -5.00 3.23 -22.30
C ASN A 144 -4.85 2.15 -23.39
N THR A 145 -3.81 2.23 -24.22
CA THR A 145 -3.60 1.31 -25.35
C THR A 145 -2.11 0.99 -25.48
N TYR A 146 -1.79 -0.27 -25.79
CA TYR A 146 -0.41 -0.74 -25.90
C TYR A 146 0.41 0.02 -26.95
N SER A 147 -0.23 0.52 -28.01
CA SER A 147 0.42 1.35 -29.03
C SER A 147 0.98 2.68 -28.53
N LYS A 148 0.52 3.17 -27.36
CA LYS A 148 1.03 4.37 -26.72
C LYS A 148 2.23 4.10 -25.80
N TYR A 149 2.57 2.83 -25.59
CA TYR A 149 3.71 2.46 -24.77
C TYR A 149 4.99 2.59 -25.57
N ASP A 150 5.99 3.22 -24.98
CA ASP A 150 7.35 3.29 -25.51
C ASP A 150 8.37 3.25 -24.35
N ALA A 151 9.65 3.46 -24.66
CA ALA A 151 10.72 3.43 -23.67
C ALA A 151 10.54 4.47 -22.54
N VAL A 152 9.86 5.59 -22.80
CA VAL A 152 9.63 6.69 -21.85
C VAL A 152 8.20 6.67 -21.33
N ASN A 153 7.23 6.15 -22.07
CA ASN A 153 5.81 6.23 -21.76
C ASN A 153 5.29 4.84 -21.38
N HIS A 154 5.34 4.53 -20.10
CA HIS A 154 4.90 3.23 -19.59
C HIS A 154 4.41 3.33 -18.14
N LEU A 155 3.70 2.29 -17.72
CA LEU A 155 3.25 2.04 -16.33
C LEU A 155 4.01 0.87 -15.67
N ASN A 156 5.23 0.57 -16.15
CA ASN A 156 5.98 -0.61 -15.72
C ASN A 156 6.35 -0.59 -14.23
N ASN A 157 6.61 0.59 -13.65
CA ASN A 157 7.01 0.70 -12.25
C ASN A 157 5.82 0.41 -11.33
N VAL A 158 4.64 0.95 -11.66
CA VAL A 158 3.41 0.66 -10.90
C VAL A 158 2.95 -0.78 -11.11
N ASN A 159 3.07 -1.33 -12.31
CA ASN A 159 2.78 -2.75 -12.60
C ASN A 159 3.70 -3.72 -11.85
N SER A 160 4.99 -3.39 -11.75
CA SER A 160 5.95 -4.13 -10.92
C SER A 160 5.52 -4.11 -9.45
N PHE A 161 5.11 -2.94 -8.95
CA PHE A 161 4.63 -2.80 -7.58
C PHE A 161 3.34 -3.60 -7.31
N HIS A 162 2.39 -3.61 -8.25
CA HIS A 162 1.20 -4.46 -8.18
C HIS A 162 1.54 -5.95 -8.11
N SER A 163 2.49 -6.39 -8.92
CA SER A 163 2.93 -7.79 -8.96
C SER A 163 3.50 -8.21 -7.61
N MET A 164 4.33 -7.36 -7.01
CA MET A 164 4.86 -7.56 -5.65
C MET A 164 3.73 -7.64 -4.61
N ILE A 165 2.76 -6.71 -4.63
CA ILE A 165 1.62 -6.74 -3.70
C ILE A 165 0.84 -8.06 -3.88
N LYS A 166 0.48 -8.44 -5.11
CA LYS A 166 -0.28 -9.67 -5.39
C LYS A 166 0.46 -10.93 -4.92
N GLU A 167 1.78 -10.99 -5.08
CA GLU A 167 2.60 -12.09 -4.57
C GLU A 167 2.56 -12.19 -3.05
N GLN A 168 2.72 -11.07 -2.35
CA GLN A 168 2.59 -11.02 -0.89
C GLN A 168 1.21 -11.51 -0.43
N TYR A 169 0.13 -11.08 -1.10
CA TYR A 169 -1.22 -11.55 -0.82
C TYR A 169 -1.42 -13.06 -1.03
N ARG A 170 -0.81 -13.62 -2.08
CA ARG A 170 -0.79 -15.06 -2.33
C ARG A 170 -0.06 -15.79 -1.21
N PHE A 171 1.10 -15.31 -0.79
CA PHE A 171 1.86 -15.88 0.32
C PHE A 171 1.08 -15.86 1.64
N TYR A 172 0.43 -14.74 1.98
CA TYR A 172 -0.39 -14.63 3.21
C TYR A 172 -1.71 -15.41 3.16
N GLN A 173 -2.10 -15.94 1.99
CA GLN A 173 -3.39 -16.58 1.78
C GLN A 173 -4.56 -15.66 2.17
N GLY A 174 -4.41 -14.37 1.85
CA GLY A 174 -5.34 -13.31 2.21
C GLY A 174 -5.14 -12.74 3.63
N VAL A 175 -5.31 -11.43 3.73
CA VAL A 175 -5.20 -10.67 5.00
C VAL A 175 -6.53 -10.04 5.36
N SER A 176 -6.79 -9.81 6.65
CA SER A 176 -8.02 -9.12 7.07
C SER A 176 -8.03 -7.68 6.55
N SER A 177 -9.04 -7.32 5.75
CA SER A 177 -9.16 -6.00 5.12
C SER A 177 -9.26 -4.84 6.11
N LYS A 178 -9.67 -5.07 7.37
CA LYS A 178 -9.58 -4.04 8.43
C LYS A 178 -8.15 -3.51 8.63
N TYR A 179 -7.13 -4.31 8.29
CA TYR A 179 -5.73 -3.92 8.39
C TYR A 179 -5.11 -3.57 7.02
N ILE A 180 -5.92 -3.40 5.97
CA ILE A 180 -5.43 -3.22 4.59
C ILE A 180 -4.36 -2.13 4.47
N ASN A 181 -4.62 -0.95 5.03
CA ASN A 181 -3.71 0.18 4.95
C ASN A 181 -2.42 -0.01 5.76
N ARG A 182 -2.46 -0.85 6.80
CA ARG A 182 -1.26 -1.26 7.52
C ARG A 182 -0.34 -2.11 6.63
N TYR A 183 -0.93 -3.03 5.87
CA TYR A 183 -0.19 -3.82 4.89
C TYR A 183 0.28 -2.97 3.71
N ASN A 184 -0.54 -2.03 3.23
CA ASN A 184 -0.14 -1.13 2.14
C ASN A 184 1.07 -0.26 2.52
N ALA A 185 1.12 0.24 3.77
CA ALA A 185 2.29 0.95 4.29
C ALA A 185 3.54 0.06 4.32
N LEU A 186 3.38 -1.22 4.69
CA LEU A 186 4.46 -2.19 4.64
C LEU A 186 4.93 -2.50 3.22
N PHE A 187 4.02 -2.66 2.26
CA PHE A 187 4.40 -2.91 0.87
C PHE A 187 5.13 -1.69 0.29
N THR A 188 4.71 -0.49 0.66
CA THR A 188 5.41 0.75 0.29
C THR A 188 6.87 0.74 0.79
N LEU A 189 7.07 0.36 2.06
CA LEU A 189 8.40 0.16 2.64
C LEU A 189 9.22 -0.89 1.89
N GLN A 190 8.65 -2.07 1.66
CA GLN A 190 9.33 -3.16 0.96
C GLN A 190 9.78 -2.74 -0.44
N LYS A 191 8.97 -1.94 -1.13
CA LYS A 191 9.31 -1.42 -2.45
C LYS A 191 10.40 -0.34 -2.39
N GLU A 192 10.36 0.56 -1.42
CA GLU A 192 11.39 1.61 -1.24
C GLU A 192 12.79 1.02 -1.00
N TYR A 193 12.86 -0.10 -0.28
CA TYR A 193 14.12 -0.75 0.08
C TYR A 193 14.40 -2.03 -0.73
N GLN A 194 13.70 -2.21 -1.86
CA GLN A 194 13.89 -3.38 -2.71
C GLN A 194 15.31 -3.39 -3.28
N GLY A 195 16.04 -4.49 -3.07
CA GLY A 195 17.42 -4.66 -3.54
C GLY A 195 18.50 -4.04 -2.65
N MET A 196 18.11 -3.42 -1.53
CA MET A 196 19.06 -2.91 -0.53
C MET A 196 19.59 -4.04 0.36
N ASP A 197 20.83 -3.92 0.82
CA ASP A 197 21.38 -4.85 1.81
C ASP A 197 20.64 -4.74 3.15
N SER A 198 20.50 -5.89 3.82
CA SER A 198 19.79 -5.99 5.10
C SER A 198 20.36 -5.06 6.19
N GLN A 199 21.69 -4.89 6.25
CA GLN A 199 22.32 -4.02 7.24
C GLN A 199 22.11 -2.55 6.92
N GLU A 200 22.18 -2.17 5.64
CA GLU A 200 21.91 -0.81 5.19
C GLU A 200 20.44 -0.43 5.46
N PHE A 201 19.51 -1.31 5.12
CA PHE A 201 18.09 -1.16 5.45
C PHE A 201 17.91 -0.95 6.96
N LEU A 202 18.52 -1.80 7.78
CA LEU A 202 18.46 -1.67 9.23
C LEU A 202 18.92 -0.29 9.70
N LEU A 203 20.07 0.17 9.22
CA LEU A 203 20.65 1.44 9.63
C LEU A 203 19.72 2.61 9.26
N LEU A 204 19.13 2.59 8.07
CA LEU A 204 18.16 3.60 7.62
C LEU A 204 16.90 3.59 8.46
N ILE A 205 16.38 2.40 8.78
CA ILE A 205 15.25 2.26 9.69
C ILE A 205 15.61 2.83 11.06
N MET A 206 16.70 2.37 11.69
CA MET A 206 17.11 2.86 13.01
C MET A 206 17.34 4.37 13.02
N LYS A 207 17.86 4.95 11.93
CA LYS A 207 17.99 6.41 11.77
C LYS A 207 16.64 7.11 11.72
N ARG A 208 15.64 6.56 10.99
CA ARG A 208 14.27 7.08 10.97
C ARG A 208 13.54 6.92 12.32
N LEU A 209 13.82 5.84 13.05
CA LEU A 209 13.26 5.59 14.38
C LEU A 209 13.94 6.44 15.48
N ARG A 210 15.13 6.99 15.23
CA ARG A 210 15.90 7.74 16.22
C ARG A 210 15.12 8.96 16.70
N GLY A 211 14.91 9.07 18.00
CA GLY A 211 14.16 10.18 18.61
C GLY A 211 12.64 10.04 18.54
N GLN A 212 12.11 8.98 17.93
CA GLN A 212 10.68 8.69 17.91
C GLN A 212 10.35 7.63 18.97
N ALA A 213 9.77 8.06 20.08
CA ALA A 213 9.20 7.18 21.09
C ALA A 213 7.68 7.24 21.01
N SER A 214 7.02 6.10 20.82
CA SER A 214 5.57 5.98 20.96
C SER A 214 5.24 4.84 21.90
N TYR A 215 4.33 5.12 22.83
CA TYR A 215 3.85 4.16 23.81
C TYR A 215 2.38 3.88 23.54
N PHE A 216 2.02 2.61 23.47
CA PHE A 216 0.66 2.16 23.23
C PHE A 216 0.47 0.80 23.89
N PHE A 217 -0.76 0.49 24.28
CA PHE A 217 -1.11 -0.82 24.76
C PHE A 217 -1.38 -1.77 23.58
N ILE A 218 -0.97 -3.04 23.71
CA ILE A 218 -1.26 -4.07 22.69
C ILE A 218 -2.78 -4.16 22.39
N ARG A 219 -3.62 -3.92 23.41
CA ARG A 219 -5.08 -3.86 23.25
C ARG A 219 -5.56 -2.72 22.35
N GLN A 220 -4.84 -1.59 22.30
CA GLN A 220 -5.15 -0.46 21.42
C GLN A 220 -4.86 -0.80 19.96
N ILE A 221 -3.75 -1.49 19.65
CA ILE A 221 -3.44 -1.98 18.28
C ILE A 221 -4.61 -2.78 17.70
N ARG A 222 -5.25 -3.61 18.53
CA ARG A 222 -6.33 -4.50 18.10
C ARG A 222 -7.66 -3.77 17.88
N LYS A 223 -7.89 -2.67 18.61
CA LYS A 223 -9.16 -1.92 18.64
C LYS A 223 -9.16 -0.66 17.78
N GLU A 224 -7.99 -0.04 17.58
CA GLU A 224 -7.86 1.21 16.82
C GLU A 224 -7.52 0.92 15.37
N ASP A 225 -8.36 1.37 14.44
CA ASP A 225 -7.97 1.47 13.04
C ASP A 225 -7.03 2.66 12.87
N LEU A 226 -5.73 2.39 13.05
CA LEU A 226 -4.64 3.37 12.86
C LEU A 226 -4.68 4.03 11.47
N PHE A 227 -5.29 3.37 10.49
CA PHE A 227 -5.63 3.93 9.20
C PHE A 227 -7.12 3.73 9.00
N LYS A 228 -7.89 4.82 8.98
CA LYS A 228 -9.32 4.76 8.69
C LYS A 228 -9.51 4.12 7.31
N PHE A 229 -10.09 2.94 7.30
CA PHE A 229 -10.63 2.33 6.11
C PHE A 229 -12.11 2.71 6.09
N ALA A 230 -12.56 3.45 5.08
CA ALA A 230 -13.94 3.93 5.04
C ALA A 230 -14.86 2.77 4.62
N ILE A 231 -15.17 1.90 5.58
CA ILE A 231 -16.29 0.97 5.50
C ILE A 231 -17.13 1.17 6.74
N THR A 232 -18.23 1.90 6.59
CA THR A 232 -19.43 1.73 7.41
C THR A 232 -20.08 0.39 7.11
#